data_AF-A0A352UJR5-F1
#
_entry.id   AF-A0A352UJR5-F1
#
_cell.length_a   1.000
_cell.length_b   1.000
_cell.length_c   1.000
_cell.angle_alpha   90.00
_cell.angle_beta   90.00
_cell.angle_gamma   90.00
#
_symmetry.space_group_name_H-M   'P 1'
#
loop_
_entity.id
_entity.type
_entity.pdbx_description
1 polymer ?
#
loop_
_entity_poly.entity_id
_entity_poly.type
_entity_poly.pdbx_seq_one_letter_code
_entity_poly.pdbx_strand_id
1 'polypeptide(L)'
;MTKWVVVFGIAFIIVLVGSVGRVPFSERKLATSEETRAKFAEENTPTYTRPQVVSFIEDYLRTSCESGEKYLRNIDSFEAKWTRSPRNDDHHKRDVREWTVSDPITSSFWRLYENTMEIVTVRADC
;
A
#
# COMPACT_ATOMS: atom_id res chain seq x y z
N MET A 1 9.04 21.87 -61.38
CA MET A 1 7.76 21.82 -60.63
C MET A 1 7.34 20.40 -60.26
N THR A 2 7.46 19.41 -61.16
CA THR A 2 7.00 18.02 -60.96
C THR A 2 7.60 17.28 -59.76
N LYS A 3 8.87 17.54 -59.41
CA LYS A 3 9.53 16.89 -58.25
C LYS A 3 8.91 17.29 -56.90
N TRP A 4 8.48 18.54 -56.75
CA TRP A 4 7.88 19.01 -55.49
C TRP A 4 6.47 18.46 -55.29
N VAL A 5 5.70 18.26 -56.37
CA VAL A 5 4.38 17.64 -56.31
C VAL A 5 4.45 16.19 -55.81
N VAL A 6 5.48 15.44 -56.22
CA VAL A 6 5.71 14.07 -55.73
C VAL A 6 6.06 14.05 -54.24
N VAL A 7 6.88 15.00 -53.78
CA VAL A 7 7.25 15.12 -52.36
C VAL A 7 6.03 15.47 -51.50
N PHE A 8 5.21 16.43 -51.93
CA PHE A 8 3.98 16.78 -51.23
C PHE A 8 2.95 15.65 -51.25
N GLY A 9 2.84 14.90 -52.36
CA GLY A 9 1.96 13.74 -52.45
C GLY A 9 2.35 12.62 -51.48
N ILE A 10 3.64 12.30 -51.37
CA ILE A 10 4.13 11.28 -50.43
C ILE A 10 3.93 11.73 -48.98
N ALA A 11 4.22 12.99 -48.66
CA ALA A 11 4.01 13.54 -47.33
C ALA A 11 2.52 13.49 -46.91
N PHE A 12 1.61 13.81 -47.84
CA PHE A 12 0.17 13.75 -47.59
C PHE A 12 -0.32 12.32 -47.33
N ILE A 13 0.21 11.33 -48.07
CA ILE A 13 -0.10 9.91 -47.84
C ILE A 13 0.40 9.44 -46.47
N ILE A 14 1.60 9.84 -46.04
CA ILE A 14 2.14 9.47 -44.71
C ILE A 14 1.27 10.06 -43.59
N VAL A 15 0.83 11.32 -43.73
CA VAL A 15 -0.05 11.97 -42.74
C VAL A 15 -1.45 11.31 -42.73
N LEU A 16 -1.98 10.92 -43.89
CA LEU A 16 -3.24 10.17 -43.96
C LEU A 16 -3.12 8.78 -43.31
N VAL A 17 -2.05 8.04 -43.57
CA VAL A 17 -1.83 6.73 -42.93
C VAL A 17 -1.59 6.87 -41.43
N GLY A 18 -0.88 7.92 -40.99
CA GLY A 18 -0.67 8.21 -39.56
C GLY A 18 -1.93 8.70 -38.82
N SER A 19 -2.87 9.36 -39.51
CA SER A 19 -4.12 9.87 -38.92
C SER A 19 -5.28 8.87 -38.97
N VAL A 20 -5.33 8.01 -39.99
CA VAL A 20 -6.31 6.91 -40.10
C VAL A 20 -5.83 5.65 -39.37
N GLY A 21 -4.52 5.55 -39.13
CA GLY A 21 -3.94 4.70 -38.10
C GLY A 21 -4.38 5.17 -36.72
N ARG A 22 -5.67 4.99 -36.41
CA ARG A 22 -6.09 4.66 -35.05
C ARG A 22 -5.21 3.48 -34.66
N VAL A 23 -4.05 3.75 -34.06
CA VAL A 23 -3.45 2.82 -33.12
C VAL A 23 -4.63 2.48 -32.23
N PRO A 24 -5.14 1.24 -32.25
CA PRO A 24 -6.08 0.88 -31.25
C PRO A 24 -5.22 0.88 -29.99
N PHE A 25 -5.20 2.01 -29.30
CA PHE A 25 -5.49 1.97 -27.90
C PHE A 25 -6.92 1.41 -27.80
N SER A 26 -7.10 0.12 -28.18
CA SER A 26 -7.84 -0.76 -27.30
C SER A 26 -7.19 -0.44 -25.97
N GLU A 27 -7.96 0.11 -25.06
CA GLU A 27 -7.68 -0.11 -23.66
C GLU A 27 -7.31 -1.59 -23.60
N ARG A 28 -6.01 -1.89 -23.51
CA ARG A 28 -5.60 -3.14 -22.94
C ARG A 28 -6.19 -2.97 -21.56
N LYS A 29 -7.44 -3.44 -21.37
CA LYS A 29 -7.92 -3.88 -20.08
C LYS A 29 -6.72 -4.68 -19.62
N LEU A 30 -5.96 -4.15 -18.67
CA LEU A 30 -4.93 -4.91 -18.00
C LEU A 30 -5.71 -6.12 -17.52
N ALA A 31 -5.60 -7.22 -18.28
CA ALA A 31 -6.54 -8.32 -18.28
C ALA A 31 -6.23 -9.18 -17.06
N THR A 32 -6.34 -8.55 -15.92
CA THR A 32 -6.52 -9.20 -14.64
C THR A 32 -7.93 -9.76 -14.75
N SER A 33 -8.00 -11.08 -14.92
CA SER A 33 -9.25 -11.82 -14.84
C SER A 33 -9.99 -11.44 -13.55
N GLU A 34 -11.30 -11.66 -13.50
CA GLU A 34 -12.07 -11.48 -12.27
C GLU A 34 -11.44 -12.27 -11.11
N GLU A 35 -10.94 -13.47 -11.39
CA GLU A 35 -10.18 -14.31 -10.45
C GLU A 35 -8.90 -13.62 -9.96
N THR A 36 -8.11 -13.01 -10.85
CA THR A 36 -6.90 -12.28 -10.46
C THR A 36 -7.23 -11.05 -9.61
N ARG A 37 -8.33 -10.36 -9.91
CA ARG A 37 -8.79 -9.21 -9.12
C ARG A 37 -9.29 -9.62 -7.75
N ALA A 38 -10.08 -10.71 -7.67
CA ALA A 38 -10.59 -11.26 -6.43
C ALA A 38 -9.44 -11.73 -5.53
N LYS A 39 -8.48 -12.49 -6.09
CA LYS A 39 -7.28 -12.93 -5.37
C LYS A 39 -6.43 -11.75 -4.92
N PHE A 40 -6.26 -10.74 -5.76
CA PHE A 40 -5.55 -9.52 -5.35
C PHE A 40 -6.28 -8.79 -4.22
N ALA A 41 -7.61 -8.67 -4.27
CA ALA A 41 -8.39 -8.05 -3.22
C ALA A 41 -8.28 -8.83 -1.91
N GLU A 42 -8.44 -10.16 -1.95
CA GLU A 42 -8.29 -11.04 -0.79
C GLU A 42 -6.91 -10.88 -0.14
N GLU A 43 -5.86 -10.88 -0.96
CA GLU A 43 -4.48 -10.77 -0.46
C GLU A 43 -4.15 -9.36 0.07
N ASN A 44 -4.78 -8.30 -0.47
CA ASN A 44 -4.52 -6.89 -0.14
C ASN A 44 -5.56 -6.24 0.78
N THR A 45 -6.48 -7.02 1.34
CA THR A 45 -7.43 -6.55 2.33
C THR A 45 -6.97 -7.00 3.71
N PRO A 46 -6.80 -6.09 4.68
CA PRO A 46 -6.49 -6.47 6.05
C PRO A 46 -7.66 -7.24 6.68
N THR A 47 -7.33 -8.12 7.63
CA THR A 47 -8.36 -8.84 8.41
C THR A 47 -9.02 -7.93 9.43
N TYR A 48 -8.27 -7.01 10.01
CA TYR A 48 -8.76 -6.10 11.04
C TYR A 48 -9.00 -4.69 10.51
N THR A 49 -9.82 -3.93 11.21
CA THR A 49 -10.00 -2.50 10.94
C THR A 49 -8.98 -1.67 11.73
N ARG A 50 -8.70 -0.45 11.28
CA ARG A 50 -7.80 0.47 12.00
C ARG A 50 -8.18 0.65 13.49
N PRO A 51 -9.46 0.89 13.86
CA PRO A 51 -9.82 1.07 15.26
C PRO A 51 -9.60 -0.20 16.10
N GLN A 52 -9.86 -1.39 15.54
CA GLN A 52 -9.60 -2.65 16.24
C GLN A 52 -8.12 -2.83 16.52
N VAL A 53 -7.26 -2.50 15.55
CA VAL A 53 -5.81 -2.60 15.71
C VAL A 53 -5.31 -1.64 16.77
N VAL A 54 -5.81 -0.39 16.78
CA VAL A 54 -5.48 0.58 17.84
C VAL A 54 -5.93 0.05 19.20
N SER A 55 -7.12 -0.55 19.30
CA SER A 55 -7.61 -1.18 20.54
C SER A 55 -6.71 -2.32 21.01
N PHE A 56 -6.17 -3.16 20.11
CA PHE A 56 -5.22 -4.20 20.50
C PHE A 56 -3.91 -3.63 21.07
N ILE A 57 -3.42 -2.54 20.49
CA ILE A 57 -2.25 -1.83 21.04
C ILE A 57 -2.60 -1.17 22.38
N GLU A 58 -3.78 -0.59 22.53
CA GLU A 58 -4.24 -0.04 23.80
C GLU A 58 -4.24 -1.10 24.91
N ASP A 59 -4.82 -2.27 24.63
CA ASP A 59 -4.85 -3.40 25.58
C ASP A 59 -3.44 -3.88 25.93
N TYR A 60 -2.55 -3.98 24.95
CA TYR A 60 -1.15 -4.32 25.17
C TYR A 60 -0.45 -3.29 26.06
N LEU A 61 -0.64 -2.00 25.81
CA LEU A 61 -0.07 -0.93 26.62
C LEU A 61 -0.56 -0.98 28.07
N ARG A 62 -1.83 -1.33 28.29
CA ARG A 62 -2.40 -1.46 29.64
C ARG A 62 -1.91 -2.67 30.41
N THR A 63 -1.62 -3.78 29.71
CA THR A 63 -1.40 -5.09 30.35
C THR A 63 0.05 -5.54 30.35
N SER A 64 0.82 -5.15 29.35
CA SER A 64 2.13 -5.75 29.05
C SER A 64 3.27 -4.72 28.97
N CYS A 65 2.97 -3.42 28.95
CA CYS A 65 3.97 -2.35 28.91
C CYS A 65 4.02 -1.59 30.24
N GLU A 66 5.15 -1.64 30.96
CA GLU A 66 5.31 -0.95 32.24
C GLU A 66 5.16 0.58 32.10
N SER A 67 5.65 1.17 31.00
CA SER A 67 5.51 2.60 30.73
C SER A 67 4.25 2.97 29.93
N GLY A 68 3.30 2.04 29.77
CA GLY A 68 2.13 2.18 28.89
C GLY A 68 1.30 3.45 29.11
N GLU A 69 1.14 3.87 30.38
CA GLU A 69 0.42 5.09 30.78
C GLU A 69 0.93 6.37 30.10
N LYS A 70 2.22 6.41 29.72
CA LYS A 70 2.79 7.53 28.97
C LYS A 70 2.15 7.68 27.58
N TYR A 71 1.86 6.56 26.95
CA TYR A 71 1.38 6.47 25.57
C TYR A 71 -0.15 6.51 25.49
N LEU A 72 -0.83 5.92 26.47
CA LEU A 72 -2.30 5.89 26.55
C LEU A 72 -2.94 7.29 26.54
N ARG A 73 -2.23 8.32 27.01
CA ARG A 73 -2.68 9.72 26.95
C ARG A 73 -2.88 10.24 25.53
N ASN A 74 -2.21 9.63 24.56
CA ASN A 74 -2.21 10.04 23.16
C ASN A 74 -2.97 9.06 22.26
N ILE A 75 -3.68 8.07 22.83
CA ILE A 75 -4.26 6.94 22.08
C ILE A 75 -5.17 7.38 20.92
N ASP A 76 -5.95 8.46 21.12
CA ASP A 76 -6.84 9.02 20.10
C ASP A 76 -6.10 9.57 18.87
N SER A 77 -4.82 9.87 19.01
CA SER A 77 -3.96 10.37 17.93
C SER A 77 -3.20 9.26 17.21
N PHE A 78 -3.35 8.00 17.62
CA PHE A 78 -2.59 6.91 17.02
C PHE A 78 -3.00 6.68 15.58
N GLU A 79 -2.00 6.49 14.73
CA GLU A 79 -2.19 6.16 13.33
C GLU A 79 -1.90 4.68 13.11
N ALA A 80 -2.79 3.98 12.40
CA ALA A 80 -2.61 2.57 12.04
C ALA A 80 -2.51 2.41 10.52
N LYS A 81 -1.38 1.85 10.07
CA LYS A 81 -1.08 1.58 8.68
C LYS A 81 -0.84 0.09 8.45
N TRP A 82 -1.67 -0.50 7.61
CA TRP A 82 -1.49 -1.88 7.17
C TRP A 82 -0.50 -1.97 6.02
N THR A 83 0.31 -3.03 6.02
CA THR A 83 1.25 -3.34 4.94
C THR A 83 1.29 -4.84 4.68
N ARG A 84 1.25 -5.19 3.38
CA ARG A 84 1.53 -6.53 2.87
C ARG A 84 3.00 -6.66 2.48
N SER A 85 3.62 -7.77 2.87
CA SER A 85 4.99 -8.16 2.53
C SER A 85 5.99 -7.04 2.81
N PRO A 86 6.09 -6.62 4.07
CA PRO A 86 6.89 -5.46 4.43
C PRO A 86 8.37 -5.75 4.19
N ARG A 87 9.07 -4.82 3.52
CA ARG A 87 10.45 -5.03 3.01
C ARG A 87 11.56 -4.38 3.85
N ASN A 88 11.21 -3.58 4.85
CA ASN A 88 12.24 -2.91 5.65
C ASN A 88 12.91 -3.94 6.56
N ASP A 89 14.24 -4.02 6.49
CA ASP A 89 15.06 -4.78 7.41
C ASP A 89 15.35 -3.91 8.63
N ASP A 90 14.67 -4.20 9.73
CA ASP A 90 14.89 -3.56 11.02
C ASP A 90 15.20 -4.61 12.10
N HIS A 91 15.86 -5.71 11.71
CA HIS A 91 16.31 -6.80 12.58
C HIS A 91 15.22 -7.57 13.35
N HIS A 92 13.94 -7.32 13.06
CA HIS A 92 12.82 -8.07 13.62
C HIS A 92 12.35 -9.14 12.62
N LYS A 93 11.95 -10.32 13.11
CA LYS A 93 11.20 -11.28 12.28
C LYS A 93 9.84 -10.67 11.97
N ARG A 94 9.50 -10.55 10.70
CA ARG A 94 8.27 -9.92 10.23
C ARG A 94 7.31 -10.93 9.64
N ASP A 95 6.03 -10.72 9.90
CA ASP A 95 4.96 -11.41 9.20
C ASP A 95 4.70 -10.74 7.83
N VAL A 96 4.10 -11.49 6.92
CA VAL A 96 3.70 -11.06 5.58
C VAL A 96 2.52 -10.07 5.66
N ARG A 97 1.79 -10.04 6.77
CA ARG A 97 0.67 -9.13 7.00
C ARG A 97 0.85 -8.43 8.34
N GLU A 98 1.09 -7.13 8.28
CA GLU A 98 1.36 -6.36 9.49
C GLU A 98 0.61 -5.04 9.52
N TRP A 99 0.33 -4.61 10.73
CA TRP A 99 -0.08 -3.27 11.06
C TRP A 99 1.05 -2.57 11.78
N THR A 100 1.44 -1.40 11.28
CA THR A 100 2.27 -0.45 12.04
C THR A 100 1.34 0.54 12.72
N VAL A 101 1.41 0.63 14.04
CA VAL A 101 0.68 1.61 14.85
C VAL A 101 1.66 2.60 15.43
N SER A 102 1.49 3.88 15.13
CA SER A 102 2.40 4.94 15.56
C SER A 102 1.69 5.98 16.41
N ASP A 103 2.35 6.37 17.51
CA ASP A 103 2.07 7.58 18.26
C ASP A 103 2.83 8.75 17.61
N PRO A 104 2.14 9.69 16.94
CA PRO A 104 2.80 10.82 16.27
C PRO A 104 3.44 11.79 17.26
N ILE A 105 2.99 11.83 18.51
CA ILE A 105 3.45 12.78 19.53
C ILE A 105 4.79 12.33 20.10
N THR A 106 4.91 11.06 20.44
CA THR A 106 6.17 10.51 20.99
C THR A 106 7.09 9.92 19.93
N SER A 107 6.64 9.84 18.68
CA SER A 107 7.30 9.08 17.59
C SER A 107 7.50 7.60 17.93
N SER A 108 6.70 7.08 18.85
CA SER A 108 6.75 5.67 19.25
C SER A 108 5.92 4.83 18.30
N PHE A 109 6.29 3.57 18.10
CA PHE A 109 5.48 2.68 17.28
C PHE A 109 5.63 1.21 17.65
N TRP A 110 4.55 0.49 17.36
CA TRP A 110 4.37 -0.93 17.56
C TRP A 110 3.97 -1.58 16.25
N ARG A 111 4.22 -2.89 16.17
CA ARG A 111 3.74 -3.70 15.05
C ARG A 111 2.86 -4.80 15.56
N LEU A 112 1.72 -4.98 14.91
CA LEU A 112 0.85 -6.12 15.10
C LEU A 112 0.93 -7.01 13.86
N TYR A 113 1.26 -8.29 14.04
CA TYR A 113 1.26 -9.29 12.98
C TYR A 113 -0.09 -9.98 12.90
N GLU A 114 -0.78 -9.89 11.76
CA GLU A 114 -2.18 -10.34 11.65
C GLU A 114 -2.32 -11.86 11.82
N ASN A 115 -1.34 -12.67 11.40
CA ASN A 115 -1.50 -14.13 11.47
C ASN A 115 -1.25 -14.69 12.87
N THR A 116 -0.38 -14.04 13.65
CA THR A 116 0.00 -14.51 15.00
C THR A 116 -0.63 -13.69 16.12
N MET A 117 -1.17 -12.51 15.80
CA MET A 117 -1.58 -11.49 16.78
C MET A 117 -0.45 -11.06 17.72
N GLU A 118 0.79 -11.28 17.32
CA GLU A 118 1.96 -10.86 18.07
C GLU A 118 2.13 -9.34 17.95
N ILE A 119 2.35 -8.68 19.09
CA ILE A 119 2.69 -7.26 19.15
C ILE A 119 4.17 -7.13 19.46
N VAL A 120 4.88 -6.45 18.57
CA VAL A 120 6.30 -6.14 18.71
C VAL A 120 6.45 -4.66 19.01
N THR A 121 7.05 -4.35 20.15
CA THR A 121 7.51 -2.99 20.45
C THR A 121 8.75 -2.70 19.64
N VAL A 122 8.69 -1.77 18.68
CA VAL A 122 9.84 -1.42 17.85
C VAL A 122 10.53 -0.17 18.35
N ARG A 123 9.75 0.85 18.71
CA ARG A 123 10.26 2.09 19.27
C ARG A 123 9.29 2.56 20.34
N ALA A 124 9.35 1.97 21.51
CA ALA A 124 8.71 2.46 22.73
C ALA A 124 9.50 1.90 23.92
N ASP A 125 9.22 2.40 25.12
CA ASP A 125 9.82 1.90 26.35
C ASP A 125 8.89 0.84 26.98
N CYS A 126 8.84 -0.32 26.33
CA CYS A 126 8.20 -1.54 26.81
C CYS A 126 9.24 -2.66 26.62
#